data_AF-A0A139CMG5-F1
#
_entry.id   AF-A0A139CMG5-F1
#
_cell.length_a   1.000
_cell.length_b   1.000
_cell.length_c   1.000
_cell.angle_alpha   90.00
_cell.angle_beta   90.00
_cell.angle_gamma   90.00
#
_symmetry.space_group_name_H-M   'P 1'
#
loop_
_entity.id
_entity.type
_entity.pdbx_description
1 polymer ?
#
loop_
_entity_poly.entity_id
_entity_poly.type
_entity_poly.pdbx_seq_one_letter_code
_entity_poly.pdbx_strand_id
1 'polypeptide(L)' 'MEVPELLAPAGNLEKLKIAVLYGADAVYVGGKSFSLREAANNFSLEELKEGLNFAHSRGVKVYVTI' A
#
# COMPACT_ATOMS: atom_id res chain seq x y z
N MET A 1 2.13 12.77 24.41
CA MET A 1 2.61 12.84 23.01
C MET A 1 1.89 11.76 22.24
N GLU A 2 1.26 12.09 21.11
CA GLU A 2 0.68 11.06 20.23
C GLU A 2 1.79 10.35 19.48
N VAL A 3 1.68 9.02 19.35
CA VAL A 3 2.63 8.21 18.57
C VAL A 3 2.33 8.47 17.09
N PRO A 4 3.33 8.85 16.27
CA PRO A 4 3.11 9.08 14.84
C PRO A 4 2.79 7.77 14.10
N GLU A 5 1.98 7.85 13.04
CA GLU A 5 1.68 6.73 12.15
C GLU A 5 2.86 6.46 11.21
N LEU A 6 3.36 5.22 11.19
CA LEU A 6 4.39 4.79 10.24
C LEU A 6 3.76 4.48 8.87
N LEU A 7 3.75 5.48 7.99
CA LEU A 7 3.25 5.36 6.62
C LEU A 7 4.36 4.93 5.63
N ALA A 8 4.19 3.76 5.01
CA ALA A 8 5.15 3.20 4.05
C ALA A 8 4.66 3.27 2.58
N PRO A 9 5.55 3.57 1.61
CA PRO A 9 5.24 3.47 0.18
C PRO A 9 5.14 2.01 -0.29
N ALA A 10 4.07 1.69 -1.02
CA ALA A 10 3.93 0.41 -1.70
C ALA A 10 3.65 0.59 -3.19
N GLY A 11 4.65 0.29 -4.01
CA GLY A 11 4.55 0.39 -5.47
C GLY A 11 3.94 -0.83 -6.15
N ASN A 12 3.86 -1.98 -5.46
CA ASN A 12 3.29 -3.24 -5.94
C ASN A 12 2.87 -4.11 -4.72
N LEU A 13 2.25 -5.26 -5.00
CA LEU A 13 1.74 -6.16 -3.96
C LEU A 13 2.83 -6.70 -3.02
N GLU A 14 3.99 -7.04 -3.57
CA GLU A 14 5.14 -7.52 -2.78
C GLU A 14 5.59 -6.47 -1.75
N LYS A 15 5.79 -5.22 -2.18
CA LYS A 15 6.19 -4.12 -1.31
C LYS A 15 5.14 -3.81 -0.24
N LEU A 16 3.85 -3.89 -0.60
CA LEU A 16 2.76 -3.78 0.38
C LEU A 16 2.88 -4.85 1.47
N LYS A 17 3.04 -6.12 1.07
CA LYS A 17 3.16 -7.22 2.03
C LYS A 17 4.38 -7.05 2.92
N ILE A 18 5.51 -6.65 2.36
CA ILE A 18 6.75 -6.38 3.12
C ILE A 18 6.52 -5.25 4.14
N ALA A 19 5.97 -4.11 3.72
CA ALA A 19 5.74 -2.98 4.61
C ALA A 19 4.85 -3.37 5.81
N VAL A 20 3.76 -4.10 5.55
CA VAL A 20 2.85 -4.60 6.57
C VAL A 20 3.54 -5.59 7.51
N LEU A 21 4.33 -6.54 6.98
CA LEU A 21 5.04 -7.54 7.80
C LEU A 21 6.13 -6.93 8.69
N TYR A 22 6.71 -5.80 8.28
CA TYR A 22 7.78 -5.12 8.99
C TYR A 22 7.28 -3.99 9.90
N GLY A 23 5.97 -3.90 10.13
CA GLY A 23 5.39 -3.05 11.17
C GLY A 23 4.93 -1.67 10.71
N ALA A 24 4.62 -1.48 9.42
CA ALA A 24 3.93 -0.27 8.99
C ALA A 24 2.52 -0.20 9.60
N ASP A 25 2.15 0.96 10.14
CA ASP A 25 0.78 1.24 10.61
C ASP A 25 -0.16 1.53 9.43
N ALA A 26 0.40 2.05 8.34
CA ALA A 26 -0.31 2.31 7.10
C ALA A 26 0.59 2.17 5.86
N VAL A 27 -0.02 1.88 4.72
CA VAL A 27 0.64 1.88 3.40
C VAL A 27 -0.07 2.84 2.46
N TYR A 28 0.68 3.53 1.60
CA TYR A 28 0.09 4.26 0.47
C TYR A 28 0.45 3.59 -0.86
N VAL A 29 -0.54 3.49 -1.73
CA VAL A 29 -0.44 2.87 -3.05
C VAL A 29 -0.90 3.84 -4.13
N GLY A 30 -0.21 3.81 -5.28
CA GLY A 30 -0.55 4.61 -6.44
C GLY A 30 -1.63 3.94 -7.30
N GLY A 31 -2.72 4.66 -7.60
CA GLY A 31 -3.66 4.27 -8.65
C GLY A 31 -3.00 4.32 -10.04
N LYS A 32 -3.30 3.34 -10.90
CA LYS A 32 -2.71 3.17 -12.24
C LYS A 32 -2.76 4.42 -13.13
N SER A 33 -3.72 5.32 -12.90
CA SER A 33 -3.98 6.49 -13.74
C SER A 33 -3.26 7.78 -13.30
N PHE A 34 -2.66 7.81 -12.10
CA PHE A 34 -2.18 9.06 -11.50
C PHE A 34 -0.69 9.08 -11.13
N SER A 35 0.07 8.02 -11.48
CA SER A 35 1.53 8.01 -11.26
C SER A 35 2.28 8.58 -12.47
N LEU A 36 3.09 9.63 -12.25
CA LEU A 36 4.01 10.22 -13.25
C LEU A 36 5.16 9.28 -13.66
N ARG A 37 5.15 8.03 -13.19
CA ARG A 37 6.09 6.97 -13.56
C ARG A 37 5.28 5.83 -14.19
N GLU A 38 4.94 6.01 -15.47
CA GLU A 38 4.28 4.99 -16.31
C GLU A 38 4.97 3.62 -16.31
N ALA A 39 6.25 3.56 -15.90
CA ALA A 39 7.06 2.34 -15.84
C ALA A 39 7.03 1.60 -14.49
N ALA A 40 6.28 2.07 -13.49
CA ALA A 40 6.15 1.34 -12.22
C ALA A 40 5.16 0.17 -12.40
N ASN A 41 5.50 -1.03 -11.89
CA ASN A 41 4.61 -2.20 -11.75
C ASN A 41 3.40 -1.84 -10.87
N ASN A 42 2.49 -1.03 -11.39
CA ASN A 42 1.31 -0.56 -10.70
C ASN A 42 0.38 -1.75 -10.45
N PHE A 43 -0.31 -1.71 -9.31
CA PHE A 43 -1.32 -2.70 -8.96
C PHE A 43 -2.33 -2.91 -10.09
N SER A 44 -2.54 -4.16 -10.48
CA SER A 44 -3.80 -4.58 -11.09
C SER A 44 -4.94 -4.46 -10.07
N LEU A 45 -6.19 -4.45 -10.56
CA LEU A 45 -7.36 -4.39 -9.68
C LEU A 45 -7.40 -5.61 -8.73
N GLU A 46 -6.97 -6.77 -9.21
CA GLU A 46 -6.91 -8.00 -8.42
C GLU A 46 -5.83 -7.94 -7.34
N GLU A 47 -4.61 -7.49 -7.69
CA GLU A 47 -3.54 -7.30 -6.71
C GLU A 47 -3.91 -6.25 -5.66
N LEU A 48 -4.64 -5.19 -6.06
CA LEU A 48 -5.09 -4.17 -5.11
C LEU A 48 -6.09 -4.78 -4.12
N LYS A 49 -7.05 -5.57 -4.62
CA LYS A 49 -8.01 -6.28 -3.77
C LYS A 49 -7.32 -7.26 -2.82
N GLU A 50 -6.32 -8.01 -3.31
CA GLU A 50 -5.51 -8.90 -2.47
C GLU A 50 -4.73 -8.11 -1.40
N GLY A 51 -4.06 -7.03 -1.80
CA GLY A 51 -3.30 -6.18 -0.91
C GLY A 51 -4.15 -5.53 0.18
N LEU A 52 -5.34 -5.03 -0.18
CA LEU A 52 -6.32 -4.48 0.76
C LEU A 52 -6.76 -5.54 1.78
N ASN A 53 -7.12 -6.74 1.33
CA ASN A 53 -7.49 -7.83 2.23
C ASN A 53 -6.33 -8.20 3.17
N PHE A 54 -5.11 -8.27 2.66
CA PHE A 54 -3.91 -8.61 3.43
C PHE A 54 -3.56 -7.57 4.50
N ALA A 55 -3.63 -6.28 4.16
CA ALA A 55 -3.33 -5.18 5.08
C ALA A 55 -4.42 -5.06 6.16
N HIS A 56 -5.69 -5.08 5.76
CA HIS A 56 -6.82 -4.97 6.70
C HIS A 56 -6.90 -6.16 7.64
N SER A 57 -6.56 -7.38 7.21
CA SER A 57 -6.49 -8.55 8.10
C SER A 57 -5.42 -8.42 9.19
N ARG A 58 -4.54 -7.42 9.12
CA ARG A 58 -3.47 -7.12 10.08
C ARG A 58 -3.64 -5.76 10.76
N GLY A 59 -4.77 -5.09 10.56
CA GLY A 59 -5.05 -3.78 11.13
C GLY A 59 -4.26 -2.62 10.50
N VAL A 60 -3.60 -2.85 9.35
CA VAL A 60 -2.85 -1.82 8.63
C VAL A 60 -3.77 -1.05 7.70
N LYS A 61 -3.71 0.28 7.73
CA LYS A 61 -4.51 1.14 6.84
C LYS A 61 -3.93 1.19 5.43
N VAL A 62 -4.78 1.38 4.43
CA VAL A 62 -4.35 1.55 3.03
C VAL A 62 -4.88 2.87 2.49
N TYR A 63 -3.98 3.73 2.04
CA TYR A 63 -4.31 4.98 1.35
C TYR A 63 -4.07 4.81 -0.15
N VAL A 64 -5.10 5.09 -0.95
CA VAL A 64 -5.03 5.01 -2.41
C VAL A 64 -5.02 6.42 -2.96
N THR A 65 -4.03 6.76 -3.79
CA THR A 65 -4.04 8.05 -4.49
C THR A 65 -5.03 8.01 -5.65
N ILE A 66 -5.92 9.00 -5.69
CA ILE A 66 -6.86 9.27 -6.79
C ILE A 66 -6.34 10.37 -7.72
#